data_AF-A0A936G5V8-F1
#
_entry.id   AF-A0A936G5V8-F1
#
_cell.length_a   1.000
_cell.length_b   1.000
_cell.length_c   1.000
_cell.angle_alpha   90.00
_cell.angle_beta   90.00
_cell.angle_gamma   90.00
#
_symmetry.space_group_name_H-M   'P 1'
#
loop_
_entity.id
_entity.type
_entity.pdbx_description
1 polymer ?
#
loop_
_entity_poly.entity_id
_entity_poly.type
_entity_poly.pdbx_seq_one_letter_code
_entity_poly.pdbx_strand_id
1 'polypeptide(L)'
;MNLIDRYVAEVGKNLPLLKGREDIEKELRSTLEDMIEDRASTTGQLRDEAMEIELLKEYGSPQQVAATYNPHPYLIGPRLFPFFLFVLKIVITVVVSVMLGLAGISAVTDTPLWAWIL
;
A
#
# COMPACT_ATOMS: atom_id res chain seq x y z
N MET A 1 4.43 -24.48 14.62
CA MET A 1 3.66 -23.28 14.22
C MET A 1 2.21 -23.69 14.10
N ASN A 2 1.37 -23.13 14.97
CA ASN A 2 -0.09 -23.29 14.95
C ASN A 2 -0.70 -22.35 13.87
N LEU A 3 -1.99 -22.45 13.58
CA LEU A 3 -2.71 -21.60 12.62
C LEU A 3 -2.59 -20.10 12.95
N ILE A 4 -2.63 -19.74 14.23
CA ILE A 4 -2.42 -18.36 14.69
C ILE A 4 -1.03 -17.86 14.28
N ASP A 5 0.03 -18.65 14.50
CA ASP A 5 1.38 -18.24 14.10
C ASP A 5 1.49 -18.00 12.58
N ARG A 6 0.84 -18.85 11.78
CA ARG A 6 0.82 -18.71 10.31
C ARG A 6 0.05 -17.46 9.91
N TYR A 7 -1.08 -17.21 10.54
CA TYR A 7 -1.90 -16.02 10.29
C TYR A 7 -1.13 -14.74 10.62
N VAL A 8 -0.51 -14.66 11.80
CA VAL A 8 0.31 -13.53 12.23
C VAL A 8 1.47 -13.29 11.28
N ALA A 9 2.16 -14.35 10.84
CA ALA A 9 3.25 -14.24 9.87
C ALA A 9 2.75 -13.69 8.51
N GLU A 10 1.56 -14.08 8.06
CA GLU A 10 0.94 -13.52 6.85
C GLU A 10 0.52 -12.06 7.04
N VAL A 11 -0.02 -11.66 8.19
CA VAL A 11 -0.30 -10.24 8.50
C VAL A 11 1.01 -9.44 8.43
N GLY A 12 2.05 -9.94 9.08
CA GLY A 12 3.38 -9.35 9.08
C GLY A 12 3.93 -9.10 7.69
N LYS A 13 3.78 -10.05 6.75
CA LYS A 13 4.23 -9.91 5.36
C LYS A 13 3.56 -8.74 4.63
N ASN A 14 2.37 -8.34 5.05
CA ASN A 14 1.62 -7.22 4.47
C ASN A 14 1.87 -5.89 5.21
N LEU A 15 2.64 -5.88 6.30
CA LEU A 15 3.00 -4.65 7.00
C LEU A 15 4.07 -3.86 6.21
N PRO A 16 4.05 -2.52 6.28
CA PRO A 16 5.12 -1.70 5.72
C PRO A 16 6.47 -2.06 6.34
N LEU A 17 7.55 -1.93 5.56
CA LEU A 17 8.94 -2.26 5.97
C LEU A 17 9.50 -1.38 7.12
N LEU A 18 8.68 -0.51 7.69
CA LEU A 18 9.07 0.41 8.76
C LEU A 18 9.24 -0.35 10.09
N LYS A 19 9.92 0.29 11.05
CA LYS A 19 10.18 -0.26 12.39
C LYS A 19 8.86 -0.60 13.12
N GLY A 20 8.88 -1.66 13.92
CA GLY A 20 7.76 -2.08 14.77
C GLY A 20 6.98 -3.30 14.27
N ARG A 21 7.36 -3.90 13.13
CA ARG A 21 6.72 -5.12 12.62
C ARG A 21 6.71 -6.27 13.64
N GLU A 22 7.85 -6.55 14.27
CA GLU A 22 7.97 -7.63 15.25
C GLU A 22 7.10 -7.38 16.48
N ASP A 23 7.05 -6.12 16.94
CA ASP A 23 6.19 -5.72 18.06
C ASP A 23 4.71 -5.92 17.72
N ILE A 24 4.28 -5.52 16.51
CA ILE A 24 2.91 -5.73 16.01
C ILE A 24 2.59 -7.22 15.89
N GLU A 25 3.49 -8.03 15.33
CA GLU A 25 3.28 -9.48 15.23
C GLU A 25 3.15 -10.13 16.61
N LYS A 26 3.94 -9.66 17.59
CA LYS A 26 3.88 -10.16 18.97
C LYS A 26 2.58 -9.74 19.67
N GLU A 27 2.19 -8.48 19.55
CA GLU A 27 0.94 -7.94 20.11
C GLU A 27 -0.26 -8.68 19.53
N LEU A 28 -0.34 -8.78 18.19
CA LEU A 28 -1.43 -9.46 17.50
C LEU A 28 -1.53 -10.93 17.91
N ARG A 29 -0.39 -11.62 18.04
CA ARG A 29 -0.38 -13.00 18.52
C ARG A 29 -0.95 -13.11 19.92
N SER A 30 -0.50 -12.25 20.85
CA SER A 30 -1.00 -12.23 22.22
C SER A 30 -2.51 -12.03 22.24
N THR A 31 -3.02 -11.04 21.49
CA THR A 31 -4.46 -10.77 21.42
C THR A 31 -5.27 -11.96 20.89
N LEU A 32 -4.80 -12.63 19.83
CA LEU A 32 -5.51 -13.78 19.28
C LEU A 32 -5.48 -15.00 20.21
N GLU A 33 -4.37 -15.21 20.92
CA GLU A 33 -4.23 -16.25 21.94
C GLU A 33 -5.17 -15.99 23.14
N ASP A 34 -5.24 -14.75 23.62
CA ASP A 34 -6.18 -14.38 24.69
C ASP A 34 -7.64 -14.60 24.26
N MET A 35 -7.99 -14.18 23.04
CA MET A 35 -9.34 -14.35 22.48
C MET A 35 -9.77 -15.82 22.35
N ILE A 36 -8.86 -16.71 21.92
CA ILE A 36 -9.18 -18.13 21.77
C ILE A 36 -9.30 -18.81 23.14
N GLU A 37 -8.48 -18.42 24.11
CA GLU A 37 -8.55 -18.94 25.49
C GLU A 37 -9.85 -18.51 26.18
N ASP A 38 -10.26 -17.25 26.01
CA ASP A 38 -11.54 -16.73 26.50
C ASP A 38 -12.74 -17.48 25.88
N ARG A 39 -12.68 -17.76 24.56
CA ARG A 39 -13.74 -18.49 23.85
C ARG A 39 -13.83 -19.94 24.32
N ALA A 40 -12.69 -20.62 24.48
CA ALA A 40 -12.62 -21.99 25.02
C ALA A 40 -13.20 -22.04 26.44
N SER A 41 -12.81 -21.10 27.29
CA SER A 41 -13.30 -20.99 28.68
C SER A 41 -14.80 -20.72 28.75
N THR A 42 -15.32 -19.83 27.91
CA THR A 42 -16.74 -19.45 27.89
C THR A 42 -17.65 -20.55 27.36
N THR A 43 -17.18 -21.29 26.35
CA THR A 43 -17.95 -22.40 25.74
C THR A 43 -17.80 -23.72 26.49
N GLY A 44 -16.82 -23.82 27.40
CA GLY A 44 -16.47 -25.06 28.08
C GLY A 44 -15.87 -26.12 27.15
N GLN A 45 -15.46 -25.72 25.94
CA GLN A 45 -14.83 -26.58 24.95
C GLN A 45 -13.31 -26.46 25.01
N LEU A 46 -12.60 -27.55 24.70
CA LEU A 46 -11.17 -27.46 24.45
C LEU A 46 -10.92 -26.66 23.18
N ARG A 47 -9.86 -25.85 23.19
CA ARG A 47 -9.35 -25.20 21.98
C ARG A 47 -9.09 -26.26 20.90
N ASP A 48 -9.70 -26.07 19.75
CA ASP A 48 -9.50 -26.89 18.56
C ASP A 48 -9.25 -26.04 17.31
N GLU A 49 -8.88 -26.71 16.22
CA GLU A 49 -8.57 -26.04 14.96
C GLU A 49 -9.79 -25.34 14.34
N ALA A 50 -11.00 -25.88 14.57
CA ALA A 50 -12.23 -25.30 14.04
C ALA A 50 -12.54 -23.95 14.69
N MET A 51 -12.36 -23.86 16.01
CA MET A 51 -12.53 -22.63 16.78
C MET A 51 -11.50 -21.56 16.36
N GLU A 52 -10.25 -21.96 16.12
CA GLU A 52 -9.22 -21.05 15.56
C GLU A 52 -9.61 -20.55 14.17
N ILE A 53 -10.05 -21.44 13.27
CA ILE A 53 -10.49 -21.05 11.92
C ILE A 53 -11.67 -20.07 11.99
N GLU A 54 -12.64 -20.32 12.86
CA GLU A 54 -13.79 -19.44 13.05
C GLU A 54 -13.36 -18.06 13.57
N LEU A 55 -12.52 -18.02 14.62
CA LEU A 55 -11.96 -16.79 15.16
C LEU A 55 -11.22 -15.99 14.08
N LEU A 56 -10.32 -16.62 13.33
CA LEU A 56 -9.52 -15.94 12.30
C LEU A 56 -10.39 -15.45 11.13
N LYS A 57 -11.45 -16.18 10.77
CA LYS A 57 -12.43 -15.71 9.77
C LYS A 57 -13.19 -14.47 10.24
N GLU A 58 -13.58 -14.44 11.51
CA GLU A 58 -14.25 -13.30 12.12
C GLU A 58 -13.33 -12.08 12.23
N TYR A 59 -12.06 -12.31 12.58
CA TYR A 59 -11.05 -11.27 12.72
C TYR A 59 -10.68 -10.63 11.36
N GLY A 60 -10.74 -11.41 10.27
CA GLY A 60 -10.63 -10.92 8.89
C GLY A 60 -9.44 -11.49 8.13
N SER A 61 -9.28 -11.05 6.88
CA SER A 61 -8.11 -11.49 6.08
C SER A 61 -6.82 -10.84 6.58
N PRO A 62 -5.65 -11.50 6.45
CA PRO A 62 -4.37 -10.91 6.86
C PRO A 62 -4.08 -9.52 6.26
N GLN A 63 -4.50 -9.29 5.02
CA GLN A 63 -4.34 -8.00 4.33
C GLN A 63 -5.20 -6.90 4.95
N GLN A 64 -6.45 -7.22 5.31
CA GLN A 64 -7.36 -6.26 5.95
C GLN A 64 -6.85 -5.86 7.33
N VAL A 65 -6.34 -6.83 8.10
CA VAL A 65 -5.75 -6.54 9.42
C VAL A 65 -4.46 -5.75 9.28
N ALA A 66 -3.56 -6.11 8.35
CA ALA A 66 -2.35 -5.33 8.13
C ALA A 66 -2.64 -3.86 7.75
N ALA A 67 -3.74 -3.61 7.03
CA ALA A 67 -4.16 -2.26 6.65
C ALA A 67 -4.56 -1.39 7.85
N THR A 68 -5.03 -1.96 8.96
CA THR A 68 -5.40 -1.17 10.15
C THR A 68 -4.17 -0.58 10.85
N TYR A 69 -3.02 -1.24 10.75
CA TYR A 69 -1.73 -0.75 11.25
C TYR A 69 -1.07 0.28 10.34
N ASN A 70 -1.58 0.49 9.12
CA ASN A 70 -1.09 1.49 8.18
C ASN A 70 -2.20 2.47 7.77
N PRO A 71 -2.68 3.34 8.69
CA PRO A 71 -3.81 4.23 8.43
C PRO A 71 -3.52 5.29 7.34
N HIS A 72 -2.25 5.49 6.98
CA HIS A 72 -1.84 6.47 5.97
C HIS A 72 -0.94 5.82 4.92
N PRO A 73 -1.45 4.93 4.07
CA PRO A 73 -0.66 4.19 3.08
C PRO A 73 -0.27 5.05 1.86
N TYR A 74 -0.15 6.36 2.04
CA TYR A 74 0.02 7.32 0.96
C TYR A 74 1.50 7.63 0.75
N LEU A 75 1.99 7.45 -0.48
CA LEU A 75 3.31 7.96 -0.87
C LEU A 75 3.36 9.50 -0.82
N ILE A 76 2.25 10.13 -1.17
CA ILE A 76 2.05 11.58 -1.05
C ILE A 76 0.73 11.77 -0.30
N GLY A 77 0.82 12.29 0.93
CA GLY A 77 -0.34 12.44 1.79
C GLY A 77 -1.45 13.29 1.16
N PRO A 78 -2.73 13.05 1.51
CA PRO A 78 -3.89 13.67 0.87
C PRO A 78 -3.86 15.21 0.95
N ARG A 79 -3.23 15.77 2.00
CA ARG A 79 -3.05 17.22 2.16
C ARG A 79 -2.11 17.83 1.11
N LEU A 80 -1.05 17.12 0.71
CA LEU A 80 -0.06 17.60 -0.27
C LEU A 80 -0.37 17.14 -1.70
N PHE A 81 -1.22 16.15 -1.86
CA PHE A 81 -1.54 15.55 -3.17
C PHE A 81 -2.05 16.57 -4.21
N PRO A 82 -2.96 17.52 -3.90
CA PRO A 82 -3.38 18.54 -4.86
C PRO A 82 -2.22 19.45 -5.33
N PHE A 83 -1.32 19.80 -4.41
CA PHE A 83 -0.15 20.61 -4.71
C PHE A 83 0.85 19.85 -5.58
N PHE A 84 1.07 18.56 -5.30
CA PHE A 84 1.85 17.68 -6.17
C PHE A 84 1.32 17.67 -7.60
N LEU A 85 -0.01 17.51 -7.79
CA LEU A 85 -0.61 17.53 -9.13
C LEU A 85 -0.45 18.89 -9.83
N PHE A 86 -0.52 19.99 -9.09
CA PHE A 86 -0.28 21.32 -9.63
C PHE A 86 1.14 21.46 -10.19
N VAL A 87 2.14 21.09 -9.39
CA VAL A 87 3.55 21.12 -9.81
C VAL A 87 3.78 20.16 -10.99
N LEU A 88 3.23 18.95 -10.95
CA LEU A 88 3.34 17.97 -12.02
C LEU A 88 2.80 18.51 -13.35
N LYS A 89 1.66 19.20 -13.33
CA LYS A 89 1.09 19.86 -14.53
C LYS A 89 2.01 20.93 -15.10
N ILE A 90 2.63 21.75 -14.25
CA ILE A 90 3.59 22.77 -14.70
C ILE A 90 4.79 22.10 -15.37
N VAL A 91 5.38 21.08 -14.72
CA VAL A 91 6.54 20.37 -15.25
C VAL A 91 6.22 19.76 -16.62
N ILE A 92 5.11 19.04 -16.74
CA ILE A 92 4.67 18.46 -18.02
C ILE A 92 4.50 19.56 -19.09
N THR A 93 3.87 20.68 -18.75
CA THR A 93 3.64 21.80 -19.68
C THR A 93 4.96 22.38 -20.18
N VAL A 94 5.92 22.62 -19.28
CA VAL A 94 7.24 23.14 -19.63
C VAL A 94 8.00 22.17 -20.52
N VAL A 95 8.04 20.89 -20.15
CA VAL A 95 8.73 19.85 -20.93
C VAL A 95 8.13 19.74 -22.33
N VAL A 96 6.80 19.65 -22.45
CA VAL A 96 6.13 19.61 -23.76
C VAL A 96 6.42 20.86 -24.59
N SER A 97 6.36 22.04 -23.99
CA SER A 97 6.64 23.31 -24.70
C SER A 97 8.07 23.36 -25.22
N VAL A 98 9.05 22.95 -24.42
CA VAL A 98 10.46 22.89 -24.84
C VAL A 98 10.64 21.87 -25.97
N MET A 99 10.06 20.68 -25.85
CA MET A 99 10.15 19.65 -26.90
C MET A 99 9.54 20.13 -28.22
N LEU A 100 8.36 20.77 -28.19
CA LEU A 100 7.75 21.35 -29.38
C LEU A 100 8.59 22.49 -29.97
N GLY A 101 9.19 23.33 -29.12
CA GLY A 101 10.09 24.39 -29.56
C GLY A 101 11.32 23.83 -30.28
N LEU A 102 11.99 22.84 -29.69
CA LEU A 102 13.14 22.17 -30.30
C LEU A 102 12.76 21.46 -31.60
N ALA A 103 11.65 20.71 -31.62
CA ALA A 103 11.18 20.03 -32.82
C ALA A 103 10.84 21.03 -33.95
N GLY A 104 10.25 22.18 -33.61
CA GLY A 104 9.98 23.26 -34.56
C GLY A 104 11.27 23.85 -35.14
N ILE A 105 12.29 24.10 -34.30
CA ILE A 105 13.60 24.59 -34.76
C ILE A 105 14.24 23.57 -35.71
N SER A 106 14.30 22.29 -35.31
CA SER A 106 14.85 21.22 -36.16
C SER A 106 14.13 21.11 -37.50
N ALA A 107 12.79 21.18 -37.49
CA ALA A 107 12.00 21.13 -38.72
C ALA A 107 12.37 22.28 -39.68
N VAL A 108 12.57 23.49 -39.18
CA VAL A 108 12.98 24.64 -40.01
C VAL A 108 14.39 24.44 -40.55
N THR A 109 15.35 23.98 -39.74
CA THR A 109 16.74 23.80 -40.19
C THR A 109 16.90 22.68 -41.22
N ASP A 110 16.07 21.64 -41.13
CA ASP A 110 16.13 20.50 -42.05
C ASP A 110 15.37 20.77 -43.37
N THR A 111 14.50 21.79 -43.40
CA THR A 111 13.79 22.19 -44.62
C THR A 111 14.57 23.20 -45.46
N PRO A 112 14.78 22.96 -46.76
CA PRO A 112 15.46 23.91 -47.63
C PRO A 112 14.59 25.13 -47.97
N LEU A 113 15.21 26.31 -48.15
CA LEU A 113 14.54 27.61 -48.29
C LEU A 113 13.48 27.69 -49.41
N TRP A 114 13.58 26.86 -50.45
CA TRP A 114 12.61 26.82 -51.55
C TRP A 114 11.26 26.21 -51.15
N ALA A 115 11.21 25.40 -50.09
CA ALA A 115 9.97 24.77 -49.60
C ALA A 115 9.01 25.77 -48.93
N TRP A 116 9.46 26.99 -48.63
CA TRP A 116 8.70 28.03 -47.94
C TRP A 116 8.11 29.11 -48.87
N ILE A 117 8.45 29.07 -50.16
CA ILE A 117 8.13 30.12 -51.15
C ILE A 117 7.09 29.66 -52.20
N LEU A 118 6.74 28.36 -52.21
CA LEU A 118 5.66 27.75 -53.02
C LEU A 118 4.39 27.56 -52.17
#